data_AF-A0A1W2G7Y0-F1
#
_entry.id   AF-A0A1W2G7Y0-F1
#
_cell.length_a   1.000
_cell.length_b   1.000
_cell.length_c   1.000
_cell.angle_alpha   90.00
_cell.angle_beta   90.00
_cell.angle_gamma   90.00
#
_symmetry.space_group_name_H-M   'P 1'
#
loop_
_entity.id
_entity.type
_entity.pdbx_description
1 polymer ?
#
loop_
_entity_poly.entity_id
_entity_poly.type
_entity_poly.pdbx_seq_one_letter_code
_entity_poly.pdbx_strand_id
1 'polypeptide(L)'
;MKPATQYTKSGRINIAYQIFGSGPVDLVYIPGWVSNIDWMWACPELVHFFEELGKIARVILFDKRGTGLSDRVVELSTLEERMDDIRAVMDAVGSEKAILFGHSEGGSVSALFAATYPKRTVSLITFGVFAKRRYDANYPWAPTDEERQKVYDMIENSWGSGDMNLESLAPSKADDEEFMDWLANYFRSGASPSAAMVLTKMNTEVDIIDILGSIDVPTLMMQRTNDIDVKIDEGKFIAERIKGAKFVEFDGDDHLFWVGNTQEVLREMKSFITEIEPNDSRERQLVTILAARIISSDNKENQVKQTLDRYINQYKGRFIQYNAQRFIATFTGPSKAVHCSLDLANALRKSDVQLAAGVHIKECSLGDSQSIGEQTEDFVDSIIKQIQPNEILITQTVKHLLSGAGLTLNPHPGIYASFFDESLSLYSVKNYFDDDEDIVPIQKSTWPQNSSLLENVLQSIEEHLSNESFGVDTLCKELGISERQLQRKLKAITNKSPNQLISSVRLHRAKELILNQQLNISEVAFQTGFSSPSYFSKSFKKEFSLSPTDLLQ
;
A
#
# COMPACT_ATOMS: atom_id res chain seq x y z
N MET A 1 -10.46 -30.53 8.06
CA MET A 1 -11.79 -29.89 7.85
C MET A 1 -11.53 -28.41 7.61
N LYS A 2 -12.11 -27.81 6.56
CA LYS A 2 -11.91 -26.37 6.25
C LYS A 2 -12.41 -25.49 7.42
N PRO A 3 -11.61 -24.55 7.93
CA PRO A 3 -12.04 -23.62 8.98
C PRO A 3 -13.12 -22.65 8.50
N ALA A 4 -13.89 -22.08 9.43
CA ALA A 4 -14.88 -21.07 9.10
C ALA A 4 -14.23 -19.72 8.77
N THR A 5 -14.63 -19.12 7.65
CA THR A 5 -14.20 -17.78 7.25
C THR A 5 -14.88 -16.70 8.09
N GLN A 6 -14.09 -15.75 8.58
CA GLN A 6 -14.52 -14.59 9.36
C GLN A 6 -13.98 -13.30 8.72
N TYR A 7 -14.45 -12.15 9.21
CA TYR A 7 -14.07 -10.84 8.68
C TYR A 7 -13.70 -9.87 9.80
N THR A 8 -12.71 -9.03 9.54
CA THR A 8 -12.33 -7.88 10.39
C THR A 8 -12.21 -6.61 9.55
N LYS A 9 -12.18 -5.45 10.21
CA LYS A 9 -11.99 -4.15 9.54
C LYS A 9 -10.53 -3.70 9.62
N SER A 10 -9.95 -3.40 8.46
CA SER A 10 -8.70 -2.65 8.33
C SER A 10 -9.02 -1.31 7.68
N GLY A 11 -9.09 -0.23 8.47
CA GLY A 11 -9.66 1.03 8.00
C GLY A 11 -11.11 0.85 7.55
N ARG A 12 -11.40 1.10 6.27
CA ARG A 12 -12.75 0.99 5.69
C ARG A 12 -13.05 -0.39 5.08
N ILE A 13 -12.02 -1.18 4.79
CA ILE A 13 -12.13 -2.45 4.08
C ILE A 13 -12.30 -3.63 5.03
N ASN A 14 -13.03 -4.65 4.57
CA ASN A 14 -13.15 -5.94 5.22
C ASN A 14 -12.00 -6.87 4.79
N ILE A 15 -11.34 -7.48 5.77
CA ILE A 15 -10.30 -8.48 5.59
C ILE A 15 -10.84 -9.84 6.03
N ALA A 16 -10.88 -10.80 5.10
CA ALA A 16 -11.30 -12.17 5.33
C ALA A 16 -10.15 -12.98 5.96
N TYR A 17 -10.44 -13.74 7.00
CA TYR A 17 -9.46 -14.57 7.70
C TYR A 17 -10.04 -15.90 8.19
N GLN A 18 -9.14 -16.85 8.46
CA GLN A 18 -9.42 -18.17 9.02
C GLN A 18 -8.39 -18.51 10.10
N ILE A 19 -8.80 -19.32 11.08
CA ILE A 19 -7.93 -19.76 12.17
C ILE A 19 -8.06 -21.26 12.33
N PHE A 20 -6.93 -21.95 12.52
CA PHE A 20 -6.90 -23.37 12.86
C PHE A 20 -5.59 -23.73 13.58
N GLY A 21 -5.46 -25.00 13.96
CA GLY A 21 -4.34 -25.46 14.76
C GLY A 21 -4.51 -25.13 16.24
N SER A 22 -3.66 -25.73 17.07
CA SER A 22 -3.76 -25.66 18.53
C SER A 22 -2.41 -25.51 19.22
N GLY A 23 -1.39 -25.08 18.47
CA GLY A 23 -0.07 -24.85 19.03
C GLY A 23 -0.01 -23.64 19.97
N PRO A 24 1.05 -23.54 20.80
CA PRO A 24 1.18 -22.50 21.82
C PRO A 24 1.59 -21.12 21.25
N VAL A 25 2.02 -21.06 19.99
CA VAL A 25 2.44 -19.83 19.32
C VAL A 25 1.48 -19.49 18.19
N ASP A 26 1.21 -18.20 18.01
CA ASP A 26 0.47 -17.72 16.84
C ASP A 26 1.40 -17.62 15.64
N LEU A 27 0.93 -18.08 14.49
CA LEU A 27 1.60 -17.90 13.20
C LEU A 27 0.63 -17.26 12.23
N VAL A 28 0.96 -16.06 11.76
CA VAL A 28 0.20 -15.39 10.69
C VAL A 28 0.88 -15.71 9.36
N TYR A 29 0.16 -16.35 8.45
CA TYR A 29 0.62 -16.53 7.08
C TYR A 29 0.18 -15.33 6.24
N ILE A 30 1.14 -14.67 5.61
CA ILE A 30 0.93 -13.55 4.68
C ILE A 30 1.18 -14.11 3.28
N PRO A 31 0.12 -14.36 2.47
CA PRO A 31 0.27 -14.97 1.16
C PRO A 31 1.03 -14.08 0.17
N GLY A 32 1.59 -14.69 -0.87
CA GLY A 32 2.18 -14.00 -2.02
C GLY A 32 1.15 -13.30 -2.93
N TRP A 33 1.45 -13.20 -4.22
CA TRP A 33 0.75 -12.31 -5.16
C TRP A 33 -0.78 -12.29 -5.08
N VAL A 34 -1.45 -13.39 -5.45
CA VAL A 34 -2.91 -13.52 -5.39
C VAL A 34 -3.24 -14.73 -4.54
N SER A 35 -4.18 -14.56 -3.61
CA SER A 35 -4.64 -15.62 -2.73
C SER A 35 -6.14 -15.75 -2.66
N ASN A 36 -6.58 -16.92 -2.21
CA ASN A 36 -7.95 -17.16 -1.77
C ASN A 36 -7.94 -18.23 -0.67
N ILE A 37 -8.17 -17.81 0.58
CA ILE A 37 -8.09 -18.71 1.75
C ILE A 37 -9.07 -19.87 1.70
N ASP A 38 -10.17 -19.77 0.94
CA ASP A 38 -11.11 -20.88 0.74
C ASP A 38 -10.58 -21.93 -0.23
N TRP A 39 -9.92 -21.48 -1.30
CA TRP A 39 -9.35 -22.36 -2.34
C TRP A 39 -8.02 -23.00 -1.95
N MET A 40 -7.29 -22.44 -0.97
CA MET A 40 -6.10 -23.10 -0.41
C MET A 40 -6.40 -24.52 0.08
N TRP A 41 -7.61 -24.76 0.60
CA TRP A 41 -8.05 -26.07 1.10
C TRP A 41 -8.39 -27.09 0.03
N ALA A 42 -8.29 -26.71 -1.25
CA ALA A 42 -8.49 -27.60 -2.39
C ALA A 42 -7.16 -28.15 -2.97
N CYS A 43 -6.00 -27.68 -2.51
CA CYS A 43 -4.69 -28.26 -2.88
C CYS A 43 -4.19 -29.19 -1.76
N PRO A 44 -4.10 -30.52 -2.00
CA PRO A 44 -3.66 -31.47 -0.99
C PRO A 44 -2.29 -31.16 -0.38
N GLU A 45 -1.33 -30.71 -1.19
CA GLU A 45 0.01 -30.38 -0.74
C GLU A 45 0.04 -29.17 0.22
N LEU A 46 -0.71 -28.12 -0.12
CA LEU A 46 -0.83 -26.93 0.72
C LEU A 46 -1.59 -27.22 2.02
N VAL A 47 -2.67 -28.02 1.94
CA VAL A 47 -3.42 -28.49 3.11
C VAL A 47 -2.50 -29.28 4.04
N HIS A 48 -1.72 -30.23 3.50
CA HIS A 48 -0.80 -31.02 4.29
C HIS A 48 0.22 -30.12 5.01
N PHE A 49 0.82 -29.17 4.28
CA PHE A 49 1.77 -28.23 4.87
C PHE A 49 1.16 -27.43 6.03
N PHE A 50 -0.05 -26.92 5.85
CA PHE A 50 -0.79 -26.19 6.87
C PHE A 50 -1.19 -27.06 8.06
N GLU A 51 -1.68 -28.28 7.84
CA GLU A 51 -2.01 -29.22 8.92
C GLU A 51 -0.76 -29.55 9.76
N GLU A 52 0.40 -29.71 9.12
CA GLU A 52 1.66 -29.95 9.81
C GLU A 52 2.15 -28.75 10.62
N LEU A 53 1.96 -27.52 10.14
CA LEU A 53 2.21 -26.31 10.93
C LEU A 53 1.20 -26.14 12.06
N GLY A 54 -0.08 -26.45 11.82
CA GLY A 54 -1.16 -26.35 12.81
C GLY A 54 -1.00 -27.27 14.03
N LYS A 55 -0.14 -28.29 13.92
CA LYS A 55 0.27 -29.14 15.06
C LYS A 55 1.15 -28.41 16.07
N ILE A 56 1.90 -27.38 15.63
CA ILE A 56 2.86 -26.66 16.48
C ILE A 56 2.53 -25.17 16.64
N ALA A 57 1.62 -24.62 15.84
CA ALA A 57 1.15 -23.24 15.92
C ALA A 57 -0.37 -23.14 15.84
N ARG A 58 -0.95 -22.06 16.39
CA ARG A 58 -2.27 -21.57 15.99
C ARG A 58 -2.08 -20.73 14.74
N VAL A 59 -2.47 -21.28 13.59
CA VAL A 59 -2.26 -20.66 12.29
C VAL A 59 -3.42 -19.73 11.95
N ILE A 60 -3.08 -18.53 11.52
CA ILE A 60 -3.98 -17.46 11.11
C ILE A 60 -3.72 -17.19 9.63
N LEU A 61 -4.69 -17.52 8.77
CA LEU A 61 -4.65 -17.19 7.35
C LEU A 61 -5.54 -15.98 7.10
N PHE A 62 -5.17 -15.15 6.14
CA PHE A 62 -6.06 -14.11 5.65
C PHE A 62 -5.81 -13.83 4.18
N ASP A 63 -6.85 -13.35 3.50
CA ASP A 63 -6.69 -12.76 2.19
C ASP A 63 -6.32 -11.29 2.35
N LYS A 64 -5.21 -10.88 1.74
CA LYS A 64 -4.82 -9.47 1.72
C LYS A 64 -5.89 -8.63 1.04
N ARG A 65 -5.96 -7.33 1.35
CA ARG A 65 -6.84 -6.40 0.63
C ARG A 65 -6.72 -6.58 -0.89
N GLY A 66 -7.83 -6.58 -1.60
CA GLY A 66 -7.86 -6.81 -3.04
C GLY A 66 -7.87 -8.27 -3.48
N THR A 67 -7.56 -9.23 -2.60
CA THR A 67 -7.45 -10.66 -2.92
C THR A 67 -8.57 -11.49 -2.29
N GLY A 68 -8.86 -12.63 -2.92
CA GLY A 68 -9.75 -13.67 -2.41
C GLY A 68 -11.09 -13.17 -1.93
N LEU A 69 -11.38 -13.42 -0.66
CA LEU A 69 -12.64 -13.09 -0.01
C LEU A 69 -12.64 -11.70 0.65
N SER A 70 -11.51 -11.01 0.70
CA SER A 70 -11.41 -9.63 1.21
C SER A 70 -11.98 -8.62 0.22
N ASP A 71 -12.32 -7.42 0.71
CA ASP A 71 -12.84 -6.36 -0.15
C ASP A 71 -11.86 -6.04 -1.29
N ARG A 72 -12.42 -5.79 -2.47
CA ARG A 72 -11.65 -5.42 -3.65
C ARG A 72 -11.13 -3.99 -3.51
N VAL A 73 -9.88 -3.78 -3.90
CA VAL A 73 -9.28 -2.44 -4.02
C VAL A 73 -9.28 -2.03 -5.49
N VAL A 74 -9.66 -0.79 -5.75
CA VAL A 74 -9.67 -0.20 -7.10
C VAL A 74 -8.46 0.70 -7.30
N GLU A 75 -7.86 1.15 -6.19
CA GLU A 75 -6.69 2.02 -6.15
C GLU A 75 -5.49 1.26 -5.58
N LEU A 76 -4.29 1.77 -5.86
CA LEU A 76 -3.06 1.25 -5.29
C LEU A 76 -3.10 1.49 -3.77
N SER A 77 -2.82 0.46 -2.96
CA SER A 77 -2.63 0.64 -1.52
C SER A 77 -1.15 0.72 -1.17
N THR A 78 -0.81 1.56 -0.19
CA THR A 78 0.57 1.67 0.29
C THR A 78 1.02 0.40 0.99
N LEU A 79 2.33 0.24 1.17
CA LEU A 79 2.85 -0.89 1.94
C LEU A 79 2.42 -0.82 3.41
N GLU A 80 2.31 0.40 3.95
CA GLU A 80 1.80 0.64 5.31
C GLU A 80 0.35 0.16 5.47
N GLU A 81 -0.50 0.46 4.50
CA GLU A 81 -1.89 0.02 4.54
C GLU A 81 -2.01 -1.52 4.50
N ARG A 82 -1.18 -2.18 3.67
CA ARG A 82 -1.11 -3.65 3.61
C ARG A 82 -0.60 -4.23 4.94
N MET A 83 0.37 -3.58 5.59
CA MET A 83 0.83 -3.94 6.93
C MET A 83 -0.28 -3.79 7.99
N ASP A 84 -1.14 -2.77 7.87
CA ASP A 84 -2.27 -2.58 8.79
C ASP A 84 -3.30 -3.72 8.70
N ASP A 85 -3.39 -4.45 7.58
CA ASP A 85 -4.25 -5.63 7.46
C ASP A 85 -3.78 -6.77 8.37
N ILE A 86 -2.47 -7.00 8.46
CA ILE A 86 -1.87 -7.99 9.38
C ILE A 86 -2.27 -7.62 10.82
N ARG A 87 -2.10 -6.34 11.18
CA ARG A 87 -2.45 -5.84 12.52
C ARG A 87 -3.94 -6.04 12.82
N ALA A 88 -4.81 -5.71 11.87
CA ALA A 88 -6.26 -5.83 12.03
C ALA A 88 -6.71 -7.29 12.24
N VAL A 89 -6.09 -8.24 11.53
CA VAL A 89 -6.36 -9.68 11.71
C VAL A 89 -5.82 -10.16 13.04
N MET A 90 -4.59 -9.80 13.41
CA MET A 90 -4.03 -10.12 14.72
C MET A 90 -4.90 -9.60 15.87
N ASP A 91 -5.33 -8.34 15.80
CA ASP A 91 -6.20 -7.73 16.81
C ASP A 91 -7.57 -8.45 16.89
N ALA A 92 -8.15 -8.83 15.75
CA ALA A 92 -9.45 -9.53 15.71
C ALA A 92 -9.43 -10.91 16.37
N VAL A 93 -8.29 -11.61 16.29
CA VAL A 93 -8.13 -12.97 16.87
C VAL A 93 -7.51 -12.94 18.27
N GLY A 94 -7.27 -11.75 18.83
CA GLY A 94 -6.63 -11.58 20.12
C GLY A 94 -5.16 -12.00 20.14
N SER A 95 -4.45 -11.91 19.01
CA SER A 95 -3.03 -12.22 18.91
C SER A 95 -2.18 -11.02 19.32
N GLU A 96 -1.59 -11.08 20.51
CA GLU A 96 -0.68 -10.05 21.01
C GLU A 96 0.67 -10.08 20.29
N LYS A 97 1.23 -11.27 20.06
CA LYS A 97 2.45 -11.47 19.28
C LYS A 97 2.31 -12.71 18.40
N ALA A 98 2.87 -12.66 17.19
CA ALA A 98 2.85 -13.80 16.27
C ALA A 98 4.17 -13.96 15.52
N ILE A 99 4.45 -15.19 15.08
CA ILE A 99 5.41 -15.48 14.02
C ILE A 99 4.78 -15.03 12.71
N LEU A 100 5.50 -14.24 11.92
CA LEU A 100 5.05 -13.85 10.59
C LEU A 100 5.69 -14.77 9.56
N PHE A 101 4.88 -15.47 8.77
CA PHE A 101 5.36 -16.25 7.64
C PHE A 101 4.92 -15.59 6.33
N GLY A 102 5.84 -14.88 5.67
CA GLY A 102 5.58 -14.17 4.43
C GLY A 102 6.12 -14.90 3.20
N HIS A 103 5.26 -15.14 2.20
CA HIS A 103 5.66 -15.71 0.91
C HIS A 103 5.68 -14.61 -0.17
N SER A 104 6.74 -14.55 -0.98
CA SER A 104 6.83 -13.57 -2.08
C SER A 104 6.62 -12.13 -1.58
N GLU A 105 5.71 -11.35 -2.20
CA GLU A 105 5.33 -10.01 -1.72
C GLU A 105 4.90 -9.97 -0.25
N GLY A 106 4.32 -11.05 0.26
CA GLY A 106 3.90 -11.16 1.65
C GLY A 106 5.07 -11.09 2.61
N GLY A 107 6.25 -11.55 2.17
CA GLY A 107 7.52 -11.36 2.87
C GLY A 107 7.92 -9.89 2.97
N SER A 108 7.77 -9.12 1.90
CA SER A 108 8.11 -7.69 1.88
C SER A 108 7.19 -6.87 2.80
N VAL A 109 5.89 -7.19 2.83
CA VAL A 109 4.94 -6.58 3.78
C VAL A 109 5.27 -6.99 5.23
N SER A 110 5.61 -8.26 5.44
CA SER A 110 5.97 -8.79 6.77
C SER A 110 7.26 -8.17 7.31
N ALA A 111 8.23 -7.85 6.44
CA ALA A 111 9.46 -7.16 6.79
C ALA A 111 9.17 -5.75 7.36
N LEU A 112 8.30 -4.97 6.71
CA LEU A 112 7.86 -3.68 7.23
C LEU A 112 7.13 -3.82 8.59
N PHE A 113 6.27 -4.83 8.73
CA PHE A 113 5.59 -5.11 10.00
C PHE A 113 6.60 -5.43 11.11
N ALA A 114 7.57 -6.30 10.83
CA ALA A 114 8.58 -6.73 11.80
C ALA A 114 9.46 -5.56 12.27
N ALA A 115 9.84 -4.66 11.35
CA ALA A 115 10.59 -3.45 11.68
C ALA A 115 9.76 -2.44 12.50
N THR A 116 8.48 -2.28 12.18
CA THR A 116 7.58 -1.29 12.79
C THR A 116 7.01 -1.75 14.14
N TYR A 117 6.65 -3.03 14.24
CA TYR A 117 6.03 -3.64 15.41
C TYR A 117 6.84 -4.83 15.94
N PRO A 118 8.12 -4.62 16.32
CA PRO A 118 8.96 -5.69 16.82
C PRO A 118 8.37 -6.31 18.08
N LYS A 119 7.69 -5.54 18.96
CA LYS A 119 6.99 -6.09 20.13
C LYS A 119 5.78 -6.98 19.80
N ARG A 120 5.19 -6.87 18.60
CA ARG A 120 4.08 -7.72 18.12
C ARG A 120 4.57 -8.90 17.27
N THR A 121 5.88 -9.01 17.00
CA THR A 121 6.44 -9.99 16.08
C THR A 121 7.35 -10.96 16.83
N VAL A 122 6.99 -12.24 16.98
CA VAL A 122 7.83 -13.26 17.62
C VAL A 122 9.11 -13.47 16.80
N SER A 123 8.95 -13.71 15.50
CA SER A 123 10.01 -13.89 14.52
C SER A 123 9.46 -13.63 13.12
N LEU A 124 10.34 -13.43 12.14
CA LEU A 124 10.01 -13.34 10.72
C LEU A 124 10.50 -14.61 10.01
N ILE A 125 9.62 -15.27 9.27
CA ILE A 125 9.95 -16.38 8.38
C ILE A 125 9.55 -15.95 6.97
N THR A 126 10.43 -16.12 5.98
CA THR A 126 10.12 -15.80 4.58
C THR A 126 10.44 -16.94 3.63
N PHE A 127 9.70 -17.01 2.53
CA PHE A 127 10.01 -17.89 1.40
C PHE A 127 9.97 -17.10 0.08
N GLY A 128 11.06 -17.13 -0.69
CA GLY A 128 11.14 -16.52 -2.02
C GLY A 128 10.76 -15.03 -2.05
N VAL A 129 11.37 -14.21 -1.19
CA VAL A 129 11.02 -12.79 -1.00
C VAL A 129 11.93 -11.86 -1.80
N PHE A 130 11.40 -10.73 -2.26
CA PHE A 130 12.13 -9.65 -2.91
C PHE A 130 12.10 -8.36 -2.07
N ALA A 131 13.13 -7.52 -2.20
CA ALA A 131 13.17 -6.20 -1.56
C ALA A 131 12.62 -5.11 -2.47
N LYS A 132 12.74 -5.30 -3.79
CA LYS A 132 12.39 -4.35 -4.83
C LYS A 132 12.00 -5.10 -6.11
N ARG A 133 11.06 -4.57 -6.92
CA ARG A 133 10.61 -5.21 -8.18
C ARG A 133 10.85 -4.40 -9.45
N ARG A 134 11.72 -3.39 -9.36
CA ARG A 134 12.24 -2.65 -10.51
C ARG A 134 13.75 -2.66 -10.46
N TYR A 135 14.35 -2.92 -11.61
CA TYR A 135 15.79 -2.89 -11.80
C TYR A 135 16.38 -1.57 -11.27
N ASP A 136 17.49 -1.71 -10.55
CA ASP A 136 18.31 -0.63 -10.06
C ASP A 136 19.77 -1.07 -10.17
N ALA A 137 20.71 -0.15 -10.40
CA ALA A 137 22.13 -0.51 -10.46
C ALA A 137 22.63 -1.15 -9.15
N ASN A 138 22.04 -0.76 -8.02
CA ASN A 138 22.35 -1.31 -6.70
C ASN A 138 21.47 -2.52 -6.33
N TYR A 139 20.52 -2.88 -7.19
CA TYR A 139 19.66 -4.06 -7.05
C TYR A 139 19.38 -4.68 -8.44
N PRO A 140 20.42 -5.23 -9.09
CA PRO A 140 20.39 -5.54 -10.53
C PRO A 140 19.58 -6.80 -10.88
N TRP A 141 19.13 -7.55 -9.88
CA TRP A 141 18.37 -8.80 -10.05
C TRP A 141 16.87 -8.57 -10.22
N ALA A 142 16.36 -7.40 -9.83
CA ALA A 142 14.96 -7.07 -10.03
C ALA A 142 14.64 -6.95 -11.53
N PRO A 143 13.40 -7.27 -11.94
CA PRO A 143 12.99 -7.16 -13.34
C PRO A 143 13.12 -5.73 -13.87
N THR A 144 13.48 -5.63 -15.14
CA THR A 144 13.43 -4.38 -15.92
C THR A 144 11.97 -3.94 -16.16
N ASP A 145 11.77 -2.67 -16.50
CA ASP A 145 10.43 -2.16 -16.85
C ASP A 145 9.84 -2.90 -18.07
N GLU A 146 10.67 -3.35 -19.01
CA GLU A 146 10.24 -4.15 -20.16
C GLU A 146 9.77 -5.56 -19.73
N GLU A 147 10.49 -6.22 -18.82
CA GLU A 147 10.06 -7.51 -18.26
C GLU A 147 8.78 -7.37 -17.42
N ARG A 148 8.63 -6.27 -16.66
CA ARG A 148 7.37 -5.96 -15.97
C ARG A 148 6.22 -5.74 -16.94
N GLN A 149 6.46 -5.07 -18.06
CA GLN A 149 5.44 -4.89 -19.09
C GLN A 149 4.96 -6.23 -19.65
N LYS A 150 5.84 -7.22 -19.84
CA LYS A 150 5.43 -8.57 -20.26
C LYS A 150 4.49 -9.24 -19.26
N VAL A 151 4.71 -9.03 -17.96
CA VAL A 151 3.80 -9.54 -16.91
C VAL A 151 2.45 -8.82 -16.98
N TYR A 152 2.43 -7.50 -17.22
CA TYR A 152 1.19 -6.76 -17.41
C TYR A 152 0.41 -7.25 -18.64
N ASP A 153 1.09 -7.43 -19.77
CA ASP A 153 0.49 -7.93 -21.01
C ASP A 153 -0.05 -9.36 -20.83
N MET A 154 0.68 -10.20 -20.09
CA MET A 154 0.22 -11.55 -19.73
C MET A 154 -1.07 -11.50 -18.90
N ILE A 155 -1.15 -10.62 -17.89
CA ILE A 155 -2.36 -10.48 -17.07
C ILE A 155 -3.53 -9.95 -17.92
N GLU A 156 -3.28 -9.01 -18.82
CA GLU A 156 -4.33 -8.43 -19.65
C GLU A 156 -4.91 -9.46 -20.64
N ASN A 157 -4.05 -10.30 -21.22
CA ASN A 157 -4.43 -11.16 -22.34
C ASN A 157 -4.68 -12.63 -21.96
N SER A 158 -4.08 -13.11 -20.86
CA SER A 158 -4.00 -14.54 -20.53
C SER A 158 -4.33 -14.84 -19.07
N TRP A 159 -5.04 -13.95 -18.36
CA TRP A 159 -5.31 -14.10 -16.93
C TRP A 159 -5.95 -15.45 -16.58
N GLY A 160 -5.20 -16.25 -15.82
CA GLY A 160 -5.60 -17.58 -15.38
C GLY A 160 -5.93 -18.52 -16.53
N SER A 161 -5.38 -18.37 -17.73
CA SER A 161 -5.50 -19.39 -18.78
C SER A 161 -4.23 -20.26 -18.83
N GLY A 162 -4.23 -21.31 -19.66
CA GLY A 162 -3.01 -22.08 -19.96
C GLY A 162 -1.89 -21.23 -20.58
N ASP A 163 -2.22 -20.07 -21.16
CA ASP A 163 -1.26 -19.13 -21.74
C ASP A 163 -0.62 -18.19 -20.70
N MET A 164 -0.98 -18.32 -19.42
CA MET A 164 -0.46 -17.50 -18.31
C MET A 164 0.97 -17.90 -17.89
N ASN A 165 1.52 -18.99 -18.44
CA ASN A 165 2.82 -19.55 -18.08
C ASN A 165 2.92 -19.87 -16.56
N LEU A 166 1.88 -20.53 -16.03
CA LEU A 166 1.76 -20.89 -14.61
C LEU A 166 2.87 -21.85 -14.15
N GLU A 167 3.37 -22.67 -15.07
CA GLU A 167 4.49 -23.58 -14.88
C GLU A 167 5.75 -22.85 -14.41
N SER A 168 5.92 -21.56 -14.71
CA SER A 168 7.05 -20.77 -14.20
C SER A 168 7.04 -20.58 -12.68
N LEU A 169 5.87 -20.70 -12.02
CA LEU A 169 5.76 -20.62 -10.57
C LEU A 169 5.97 -21.97 -9.88
N ALA A 170 5.70 -23.06 -10.58
CA ALA A 170 5.83 -24.42 -10.07
C ALA A 170 6.31 -25.40 -11.15
N PRO A 171 7.58 -25.29 -11.61
CA PRO A 171 8.09 -26.13 -12.69
C PRO A 171 8.02 -27.63 -12.39
N SER A 172 8.14 -28.03 -11.10
CA SER A 172 7.99 -29.44 -10.69
C SER A 172 6.59 -30.02 -10.93
N LYS A 173 5.60 -29.14 -11.17
CA LYS A 173 4.20 -29.48 -11.44
C LYS A 173 3.78 -29.17 -12.88
N ALA A 174 4.70 -28.82 -13.77
CA ALA A 174 4.40 -28.44 -15.16
C ALA A 174 3.54 -29.49 -15.90
N ASP A 175 3.81 -30.77 -15.67
CA ASP A 175 3.10 -31.90 -16.31
C ASP A 175 1.88 -32.40 -15.50
N ASP A 176 1.55 -31.74 -14.37
CA ASP A 176 0.42 -32.09 -13.51
C ASP A 176 -0.80 -31.22 -13.87
N GLU A 177 -1.61 -31.69 -14.84
CA GLU A 177 -2.77 -30.96 -15.36
C GLU A 177 -3.79 -30.61 -14.25
N GLU A 178 -4.01 -31.51 -13.28
CA GLU A 178 -4.95 -31.26 -12.18
C GLU A 178 -4.45 -30.13 -11.27
N PHE A 179 -3.15 -30.13 -10.94
CA PHE A 179 -2.55 -29.06 -10.16
C PHE A 179 -2.57 -27.73 -10.92
N MET A 180 -2.25 -27.71 -12.22
CA MET A 180 -2.24 -26.49 -13.02
C MET A 180 -3.64 -25.91 -13.19
N ASP A 181 -4.65 -26.75 -13.39
CA ASP A 181 -6.05 -26.34 -13.40
C ASP A 181 -6.48 -25.77 -12.03
N TRP A 182 -6.06 -26.40 -10.93
CA TRP A 182 -6.28 -25.86 -9.59
C TRP A 182 -5.61 -24.50 -9.42
N LEU A 183 -4.34 -24.35 -9.81
CA LEU A 183 -3.58 -23.10 -9.66
C LEU A 183 -4.22 -21.96 -10.46
N ALA A 184 -4.68 -22.24 -11.69
CA ALA A 184 -5.42 -21.30 -12.50
C ALA A 184 -6.74 -20.88 -11.82
N ASN A 185 -7.49 -21.84 -11.27
CA ASN A 185 -8.73 -21.57 -10.51
C ASN A 185 -8.47 -20.77 -9.24
N TYR A 186 -7.38 -21.07 -8.53
CA TYR A 186 -6.95 -20.37 -7.33
C TYR A 186 -6.71 -18.88 -7.62
N PHE A 187 -5.97 -18.55 -8.68
CA PHE A 187 -5.74 -17.16 -9.08
C PHE A 187 -7.01 -16.46 -9.58
N ARG A 188 -7.84 -17.10 -10.42
CA ARG A 188 -9.11 -16.50 -10.89
C ARG A 188 -10.10 -16.26 -9.75
N SER A 189 -10.10 -17.12 -8.74
CA SER A 189 -10.91 -16.96 -7.54
C SER A 189 -10.34 -15.91 -6.58
N GLY A 190 -9.02 -15.71 -6.64
CA GLY A 190 -8.31 -14.70 -5.87
C GLY A 190 -8.42 -13.30 -6.45
N ALA A 191 -8.42 -13.12 -7.78
CA ALA A 191 -8.53 -11.82 -8.43
C ALA A 191 -9.12 -11.90 -9.84
N SER A 192 -9.88 -10.88 -10.23
CA SER A 192 -10.19 -10.62 -11.63
C SER A 192 -8.96 -10.03 -12.35
N PRO A 193 -8.90 -10.04 -13.71
CA PRO A 193 -7.73 -9.52 -14.43
C PRO A 193 -7.38 -8.07 -14.06
N SER A 194 -8.38 -7.19 -13.95
CA SER A 194 -8.15 -5.80 -13.55
C SER A 194 -7.67 -5.68 -12.11
N ALA A 195 -8.20 -6.49 -11.18
CA ALA A 195 -7.72 -6.50 -9.80
C ALA A 195 -6.28 -7.04 -9.71
N ALA A 196 -5.97 -8.10 -10.45
CA ALA A 196 -4.61 -8.64 -10.55
C ALA A 196 -3.63 -7.62 -11.11
N MET A 197 -4.04 -6.85 -12.14
CA MET A 197 -3.22 -5.75 -12.67
C MET A 197 -2.90 -4.69 -11.62
N VAL A 198 -3.88 -4.27 -10.82
CA VAL A 198 -3.67 -3.33 -9.70
C VAL A 198 -2.70 -3.91 -8.68
N LEU A 199 -2.88 -5.16 -8.25
CA LEU A 199 -1.99 -5.84 -7.31
C LEU A 199 -0.56 -5.97 -7.86
N THR A 200 -0.42 -6.30 -9.14
CA THR A 200 0.88 -6.44 -9.79
C THR A 200 1.61 -5.10 -9.90
N LYS A 201 0.90 -4.01 -10.19
CA LYS A 201 1.46 -2.65 -10.16
C LYS A 201 1.82 -2.21 -8.74
N MET A 202 0.97 -2.55 -7.76
CA MET A 202 1.25 -2.34 -6.34
C MET A 202 2.54 -3.04 -5.89
N ASN A 203 2.87 -4.20 -6.45
CA ASN A 203 4.11 -4.92 -6.17
C ASN A 203 5.32 -4.36 -6.90
N THR A 204 5.14 -3.87 -8.12
CA THR A 204 6.21 -3.24 -8.90
C THR A 204 6.79 -2.02 -8.19
N GLU A 205 5.97 -1.29 -7.45
CA GLU A 205 6.40 -0.10 -6.70
C GLU A 205 6.91 -0.40 -5.28
N VAL A 206 7.00 -1.67 -4.88
CA VAL A 206 7.59 -2.06 -3.58
C VAL A 206 9.09 -1.80 -3.61
N ASP A 207 9.58 -1.09 -2.59
CA ASP A 207 11.00 -0.95 -2.27
C ASP A 207 11.13 -0.87 -0.73
N ILE A 208 11.73 -1.90 -0.13
CA ILE A 208 11.95 -2.01 1.31
C ILE A 208 13.43 -2.04 1.70
N ILE A 209 14.34 -1.78 0.77
CA ILE A 209 15.80 -1.93 0.99
C ILE A 209 16.24 -1.14 2.23
N ASP A 210 15.77 0.10 2.34
CA ASP A 210 16.16 1.05 3.39
C ASP A 210 15.68 0.66 4.80
N ILE A 211 14.72 -0.26 4.93
CA ILE A 211 14.16 -0.64 6.25
C ILE A 211 14.66 -2.00 6.75
N LEU A 212 15.40 -2.75 5.92
CA LEU A 212 15.86 -4.11 6.25
C LEU A 212 16.75 -4.14 7.51
N GLY A 213 17.60 -3.12 7.66
CA GLY A 213 18.48 -2.97 8.83
C GLY A 213 17.74 -2.79 10.16
N SER A 214 16.49 -2.35 10.10
CA SER A 214 15.65 -2.05 11.27
C SER A 214 14.89 -3.26 11.81
N ILE A 215 15.02 -4.42 11.16
CA ILE A 215 14.38 -5.66 11.60
C ILE A 215 15.21 -6.26 12.75
N ASP A 216 14.66 -6.15 13.96
CA ASP A 216 15.31 -6.59 15.22
C ASP A 216 14.63 -7.84 15.83
N VAL A 217 14.13 -8.73 14.97
CA VAL A 217 13.51 -10.00 15.37
C VAL A 217 14.26 -11.18 14.74
N PRO A 218 14.26 -12.37 15.40
CA PRO A 218 14.80 -13.58 14.80
C PRO A 218 14.20 -13.78 13.41
N THR A 219 15.05 -13.97 12.41
CA THR A 219 14.62 -14.04 11.01
C THR A 219 15.16 -15.29 10.34
N LEU A 220 14.26 -16.10 9.77
CA LEU A 220 14.57 -17.22 8.90
C LEU A 220 14.14 -16.87 7.48
N MET A 221 15.08 -16.88 6.55
CA MET A 221 14.84 -16.67 5.14
C MET A 221 15.12 -17.97 4.40
N MET A 222 14.17 -18.40 3.58
CA MET A 222 14.25 -19.65 2.83
C MET A 222 14.03 -19.37 1.34
N GLN A 223 14.81 -20.01 0.48
CA GLN A 223 14.63 -19.85 -0.96
C GLN A 223 15.21 -21.04 -1.70
N ARG A 224 14.65 -21.32 -2.88
CA ARG A 224 15.22 -22.30 -3.81
C ARG A 224 16.28 -21.66 -4.69
N THR A 225 17.37 -22.38 -4.94
CA THR A 225 18.54 -21.88 -5.67
C THR A 225 18.23 -21.45 -7.11
N ASN A 226 17.26 -22.11 -7.76
CA ASN A 226 16.88 -21.84 -9.15
C ASN A 226 15.48 -21.24 -9.28
N ASP A 227 14.95 -20.59 -8.23
CA ASP A 227 13.65 -19.91 -8.30
C ASP A 227 13.58 -18.96 -9.51
N ILE A 228 12.55 -19.16 -10.34
CA ILE A 228 12.39 -18.45 -11.61
C ILE A 228 11.88 -17.02 -11.39
N ASP A 229 10.96 -16.79 -10.44
CA ASP A 229 10.32 -15.50 -10.23
C ASP A 229 11.19 -14.52 -9.41
N VAL A 230 11.90 -15.05 -8.41
CA VAL A 230 12.76 -14.28 -7.51
C VAL A 230 14.14 -14.92 -7.46
N LYS A 231 15.19 -14.17 -7.84
CA LYS A 231 16.54 -14.73 -7.94
C LYS A 231 17.15 -14.94 -6.56
N ILE A 232 17.99 -15.96 -6.41
CA ILE A 232 18.60 -16.31 -5.11
C ILE A 232 19.44 -15.15 -4.53
N ASP A 233 20.06 -14.35 -5.40
CA ASP A 233 20.85 -13.19 -5.01
C ASP A 233 20.00 -12.09 -4.34
N GLU A 234 18.71 -11.97 -4.70
CA GLU A 234 17.78 -11.08 -4.02
C GLU A 234 17.62 -11.49 -2.55
N GLY A 235 17.46 -12.78 -2.28
CA GLY A 235 17.37 -13.33 -0.93
C GLY A 235 18.65 -13.13 -0.13
N LYS A 236 19.82 -13.37 -0.75
CA LYS A 236 21.14 -13.14 -0.13
C LYS A 236 21.33 -11.68 0.26
N PHE A 237 21.03 -10.77 -0.66
CA PHE A 237 21.11 -9.32 -0.42
C PHE A 237 20.26 -8.87 0.75
N ILE A 238 19.06 -9.44 0.90
CA ILE A 238 18.16 -9.14 2.01
C ILE A 238 18.72 -9.70 3.32
N ALA A 239 19.14 -10.96 3.32
CA ALA A 239 19.67 -11.63 4.51
C ALA A 239 20.91 -10.93 5.07
N GLU A 240 21.80 -10.43 4.21
CA GLU A 240 22.98 -9.65 4.62
C GLU A 240 22.63 -8.34 5.34
N ARG A 241 21.45 -7.78 5.07
CA ARG A 241 20.98 -6.51 5.65
C ARG A 241 20.14 -6.69 6.89
N ILE A 242 19.57 -7.88 7.12
CA ILE A 242 18.82 -8.18 8.34
C ILE A 242 19.79 -8.77 9.36
N LYS A 243 19.97 -8.05 10.47
CA LYS A 243 20.91 -8.46 11.53
C LYS A 243 20.54 -9.83 12.09
N GLY A 244 21.45 -10.80 11.92
CA GLY A 244 21.28 -12.15 12.46
C GLY A 244 20.27 -13.01 11.70
N ALA A 245 19.88 -12.65 10.48
CA ALA A 245 19.05 -13.50 9.64
C ALA A 245 19.77 -14.82 9.30
N LYS A 246 19.04 -15.93 9.43
CA LYS A 246 19.44 -17.25 8.94
C LYS A 246 18.91 -17.40 7.52
N PHE A 247 19.81 -17.49 6.53
CA PHE A 247 19.44 -17.77 5.14
C PHE A 247 19.66 -19.26 4.83
N VAL A 248 18.62 -19.94 4.34
CA VAL A 248 18.64 -21.36 4.00
C VAL A 248 18.30 -21.54 2.53
N GLU A 249 19.23 -22.15 1.81
CA GLU A 249 19.10 -22.49 0.40
C GLU A 249 18.59 -23.92 0.25
N PHE A 250 17.60 -24.10 -0.62
CA PHE A 250 17.05 -25.39 -0.98
C PHE A 250 17.32 -25.66 -2.47
N ASP A 251 17.52 -26.92 -2.84
CA ASP A 251 17.56 -27.28 -4.26
C ASP A 251 16.16 -27.15 -4.90
N GLY A 252 16.12 -26.89 -6.21
CA GLY A 252 14.89 -26.75 -7.01
C GLY A 252 14.66 -25.35 -7.59
N ASP A 253 13.55 -25.21 -8.28
CA ASP A 253 13.17 -24.04 -9.10
C ASP A 253 11.75 -23.52 -8.85
N ASP A 254 10.93 -24.26 -8.09
CA ASP A 254 9.59 -23.83 -7.71
C ASP A 254 9.59 -22.59 -6.82
N HIS A 255 8.75 -21.61 -7.16
CA HIS A 255 8.50 -20.43 -6.31
C HIS A 255 7.51 -20.73 -5.17
N LEU A 256 6.65 -21.75 -5.34
CA LEU A 256 5.65 -22.12 -4.34
C LEU A 256 6.27 -23.06 -3.29
N PHE A 257 6.24 -22.67 -2.01
CA PHE A 257 6.89 -23.46 -0.93
C PHE A 257 6.23 -24.83 -0.68
N TRP A 258 4.98 -25.00 -1.09
CA TRP A 258 4.18 -26.20 -0.83
C TRP A 258 4.33 -27.30 -1.89
N VAL A 259 5.09 -27.07 -2.96
CA VAL A 259 5.43 -28.09 -3.97
C VAL A 259 6.95 -28.36 -3.97
N GLY A 260 7.43 -29.29 -4.78
CA GLY A 260 8.85 -29.69 -4.80
C GLY A 260 9.31 -30.31 -3.47
N ASN A 261 10.47 -29.89 -2.96
CA ASN A 261 11.06 -30.35 -1.69
C ASN A 261 10.40 -29.76 -0.42
N THR A 262 9.07 -29.72 -0.38
CA THR A 262 8.29 -29.07 0.70
C THR A 262 8.56 -29.64 2.10
N GLN A 263 8.92 -30.93 2.20
CA GLN A 263 9.25 -31.56 3.50
C GLN A 263 10.52 -31.00 4.14
N GLU A 264 11.49 -30.55 3.33
CA GLU A 264 12.70 -29.90 3.83
C GLU A 264 12.40 -28.49 4.36
N VAL A 265 11.62 -27.73 3.58
CA VAL A 265 11.12 -26.40 3.98
C VAL A 265 10.35 -26.50 5.30
N LEU A 266 9.41 -27.43 5.40
CA LEU A 266 8.61 -27.65 6.60
C LEU A 266 9.47 -28.06 7.80
N ARG A 267 10.49 -28.91 7.61
CA ARG A 267 11.41 -29.32 8.68
C ARG A 267 12.19 -28.14 9.21
N GLU A 268 12.74 -27.32 8.32
CA GLU A 268 13.52 -26.14 8.68
C GLU A 268 12.65 -25.12 9.43
N MET A 269 11.44 -24.84 8.93
CA MET A 269 10.46 -23.99 9.61
C MET A 269 10.12 -24.51 11.01
N LYS A 270 9.82 -25.81 11.14
CA LYS A 270 9.50 -26.41 12.43
C LYS A 270 10.66 -26.29 13.41
N SER A 271 11.89 -26.61 12.99
CA SER A 271 13.10 -26.48 13.82
C SER A 271 13.24 -25.05 14.33
N PHE A 272 13.17 -24.08 13.43
CA PHE A 272 13.26 -22.66 13.77
C PHE A 272 12.15 -22.26 14.75
N ILE A 273 10.88 -22.59 14.47
CA ILE A 273 9.75 -22.26 15.35
C ILE A 273 9.95 -22.82 16.76
N THR A 274 10.47 -24.04 16.89
CA THR A 274 10.70 -24.68 18.19
C THR A 274 11.93 -24.18 18.94
N GLU A 275 12.91 -23.62 18.22
CA GLU A 275 14.17 -23.12 18.78
C GLU A 275 14.16 -21.62 19.09
N ILE A 276 13.11 -20.88 18.70
CA ILE A 276 13.01 -19.45 18.99
C ILE A 276 12.99 -19.23 20.50
N GLU A 277 14.01 -18.54 20.99
CA GLU A 277 13.99 -17.95 22.33
C GLU A 277 13.23 -16.62 22.30
N PRO A 278 12.20 -16.43 23.14
CA PRO A 278 11.50 -15.16 23.25
C PRO A 278 12.47 -14.08 23.73
N ASN A 279 12.89 -13.20 22.82
CA ASN A 279 13.66 -12.02 23.21
C ASN A 279 12.70 -10.86 23.53
N ASP A 280 12.45 -10.63 24.81
CA ASP A 280 11.66 -9.50 25.30
C ASP A 280 12.48 -8.20 25.43
N SER A 281 13.81 -8.26 25.29
CA SER A 281 14.70 -7.09 25.34
C SER A 281 14.79 -6.35 23.99
N ARG A 282 13.70 -6.35 23.21
CA ARG A 282 13.68 -5.58 21.96
C ARG A 282 13.81 -4.12 22.31
N GLU A 283 14.84 -3.49 21.75
CA GLU A 283 15.18 -2.13 22.10
C GLU A 283 14.85 -1.16 21.00
N ARG A 284 14.70 -1.57 19.74
CA ARG A 284 14.50 -0.65 18.60
C ARG A 284 13.23 -0.95 17.83
N GLN A 285 12.67 0.07 17.19
CA GLN A 285 11.57 -0.02 16.24
C GLN A 285 11.69 1.09 15.20
N LEU A 286 11.13 0.84 14.01
CA LEU A 286 10.98 1.84 12.97
C LEU A 286 9.85 2.81 13.34
N VAL A 287 10.13 4.11 13.32
CA VAL A 287 9.16 5.16 13.61
C VAL A 287 9.20 6.22 12.50
N THR A 288 8.02 6.69 12.09
CA THR A 288 7.90 7.87 11.24
C THR A 288 7.85 9.12 12.10
N ILE A 289 8.72 10.09 11.82
CA ILE A 289 8.80 11.38 12.51
C ILE A 289 8.25 12.45 11.57
N LEU A 290 7.26 13.19 12.05
CA LEU A 290 6.80 14.45 11.48
C LEU A 290 7.33 15.58 12.35
N ALA A 291 8.06 16.50 11.74
CA ALA A 291 8.52 17.68 12.44
C ALA A 291 8.25 18.92 11.60
N ALA A 292 7.73 19.96 12.24
CA ALA A 292 7.23 21.11 11.51
C ALA A 292 7.46 22.43 12.25
N ARG A 293 7.66 23.48 11.46
CA ARG A 293 7.63 24.88 11.89
C ARG A 293 6.25 25.47 11.66
N ILE A 294 5.79 26.19 12.67
CA ILE A 294 4.56 26.98 12.66
C ILE A 294 4.95 28.43 12.43
N ILE A 295 4.41 29.04 11.39
CA ILE A 295 4.70 30.42 11.02
C ILE A 295 3.38 31.20 11.10
N SER A 296 3.28 32.08 12.09
CA SER A 296 2.09 32.89 12.39
C SER A 296 2.50 34.34 12.70
N SER A 297 1.74 35.30 12.18
CA SER A 297 1.88 36.73 12.47
C SER A 297 1.21 37.14 13.80
N ASP A 298 0.24 36.35 14.27
CA ASP A 298 -0.60 36.63 15.45
C ASP A 298 -0.37 35.64 16.60
N ASN A 299 -0.76 36.04 17.81
CA ASN A 299 -0.80 35.17 18.99
C ASN A 299 -2.05 34.25 18.98
N LYS A 300 -2.06 33.27 18.06
CA LYS A 300 -3.13 32.27 17.86
C LYS A 300 -2.82 30.90 18.47
N GLU A 301 -1.92 30.85 19.46
CA GLU A 301 -1.32 29.61 19.99
C GLU A 301 -2.37 28.54 20.37
N ASN A 302 -3.42 28.92 21.11
CA ASN A 302 -4.46 27.97 21.54
C ASN A 302 -5.23 27.34 20.37
N GLN A 303 -5.58 28.13 19.34
CA GLN A 303 -6.32 27.63 18.17
C GLN A 303 -5.45 26.69 17.32
N VAL A 304 -4.16 27.05 17.16
CA VAL A 304 -3.18 26.20 16.49
C VAL A 304 -3.04 24.88 17.23
N LYS A 305 -2.84 24.92 18.56
CA LYS A 305 -2.69 23.71 19.38
C LYS A 305 -3.90 22.77 19.27
N GLN A 306 -5.12 23.30 19.36
CA GLN A 306 -6.34 22.50 19.19
C GLN A 306 -6.42 21.84 17.81
N THR A 307 -6.01 22.56 16.76
CA THR A 307 -5.97 22.02 15.40
C THR A 307 -4.95 20.90 15.29
N LEU A 308 -3.74 21.11 15.82
CA LEU A 308 -2.70 20.09 15.85
C LEU A 308 -3.13 18.83 16.61
N ASP A 309 -3.71 19.00 17.82
CA ASP A 309 -4.22 17.88 18.62
C ASP A 309 -5.29 17.08 17.88
N ARG A 310 -6.21 17.75 17.19
CA ARG A 310 -7.26 17.09 16.41
C ARG A 310 -6.68 16.19 15.32
N TYR A 311 -5.82 16.73 14.46
CA TYR A 311 -5.31 15.97 13.30
C TYR A 311 -4.27 14.92 13.69
N ILE A 312 -3.37 15.23 14.63
CA ILE A 312 -2.40 14.23 15.10
C ILE A 312 -3.13 13.03 15.71
N ASN A 313 -4.15 13.25 16.55
CA ASN A 313 -4.96 12.15 17.09
C ASN A 313 -5.78 11.43 16.01
N GLN A 314 -6.38 12.15 15.06
CA GLN A 314 -7.14 11.56 13.95
C GLN A 314 -6.29 10.57 13.15
N TYR A 315 -5.03 10.92 12.89
CA TYR A 315 -4.07 10.07 12.18
C TYR A 315 -3.27 9.13 13.10
N LYS A 316 -3.70 8.99 14.36
CA LYS A 316 -3.08 8.12 15.39
C LYS A 316 -1.59 8.42 15.64
N GLY A 317 -1.19 9.67 15.44
CA GLY A 317 0.12 10.17 15.81
C GLY A 317 0.20 10.50 17.30
N ARG A 318 1.42 10.71 17.77
CA ARG A 318 1.71 11.10 19.15
C ARG A 318 2.71 12.26 19.18
N PHE A 319 2.42 13.30 19.94
CA PHE A 319 3.39 14.37 20.18
C PHE A 319 4.59 13.88 20.98
N ILE A 320 5.77 14.35 20.56
CA ILE A 320 7.02 14.25 21.31
C ILE A 320 7.40 15.61 21.90
N GLN A 321 7.33 16.66 21.07
CA GLN A 321 7.63 18.03 21.47
C GLN A 321 6.62 19.00 20.84
N TYR A 322 6.33 20.09 21.56
CA TYR A 322 5.50 21.18 21.06
C TYR A 322 5.91 22.50 21.72
N ASN A 323 6.01 23.56 20.93
CA ASN A 323 5.98 24.95 21.37
C ASN A 323 5.28 25.82 20.31
N ALA A 324 5.20 27.13 20.55
CA ALA A 324 4.49 28.06 19.67
C ALA A 324 5.07 28.16 18.24
N GLN A 325 6.34 27.78 18.01
CA GLN A 325 7.03 27.90 16.73
C GLN A 325 7.30 26.57 16.03
N ARG A 326 7.29 25.44 16.75
CA ARG A 326 7.56 24.11 16.19
C ARG A 326 6.88 22.99 16.96
N PHE A 327 6.69 21.86 16.29
CA PHE A 327 6.32 20.63 16.94
C PHE A 327 7.00 19.42 16.30
N ILE A 328 7.07 18.34 17.07
CA ILE A 328 7.49 17.03 16.58
C ILE A 328 6.50 15.97 17.05
N ALA A 329 6.06 15.13 16.13
CA ALA A 329 5.15 14.03 16.36
C ALA A 329 5.66 12.75 15.70
N THR A 330 5.27 11.61 16.25
CA THR A 330 5.60 10.28 15.73
C THR A 330 4.35 9.56 15.23
N PHE A 331 4.54 8.72 14.22
CA PHE A 331 3.52 7.90 13.58
C PHE A 331 4.08 6.50 13.35
N THR A 332 3.19 5.51 13.32
CA THR A 332 3.53 4.11 13.00
C THR A 332 3.72 3.89 11.49
N GLY A 333 3.62 4.93 10.66
CA GLY A 333 3.89 4.82 9.25
C GLY A 333 3.81 6.14 8.46
N PRO A 334 4.42 6.18 7.27
CA PRO A 334 4.65 7.39 6.49
C PRO A 334 3.37 8.00 5.90
N SER A 335 2.43 7.19 5.44
CA SER A 335 1.18 7.66 4.82
C SER A 335 0.38 8.48 5.81
N LYS A 336 0.27 8.01 7.07
CA LYS A 336 -0.41 8.75 8.14
C LYS A 336 0.27 10.08 8.43
N ALA A 337 1.60 10.13 8.52
CA ALA A 337 2.33 11.35 8.79
C ALA A 337 2.20 12.38 7.66
N VAL A 338 2.28 11.94 6.40
CA VAL A 338 2.18 12.83 5.23
C VAL A 338 0.76 13.36 5.04
N HIS A 339 -0.26 12.50 5.11
CA HIS A 339 -1.65 12.97 5.02
C HIS A 339 -2.02 13.88 6.20
N CYS A 340 -1.54 13.58 7.42
CA CYS A 340 -1.68 14.48 8.55
C CYS A 340 -1.04 15.84 8.28
N SER A 341 0.16 15.87 7.68
CA SER A 341 0.86 17.11 7.32
C SER A 341 0.08 17.94 6.29
N LEU A 342 -0.44 17.30 5.25
CA LEU A 342 -1.24 17.95 4.20
C LEU A 342 -2.53 18.53 4.75
N ASP A 343 -3.27 17.75 5.52
CA ASP A 343 -4.52 18.19 6.15
C ASP A 343 -4.28 19.31 7.17
N LEU A 344 -3.16 19.23 7.91
CA LEU A 344 -2.76 20.28 8.84
C LEU A 344 -2.40 21.57 8.12
N ALA A 345 -1.60 21.51 7.06
CA ALA A 345 -1.25 22.68 6.25
C ALA A 345 -2.52 23.36 5.72
N ASN A 346 -3.46 22.58 5.17
CA ASN A 346 -4.73 23.07 4.67
C ASN A 346 -5.64 23.67 5.75
N ALA A 347 -5.71 23.04 6.94
CA ALA A 347 -6.51 23.55 8.04
C ALA A 347 -5.93 24.84 8.64
N LEU A 348 -4.60 24.92 8.76
CA LEU A 348 -3.90 26.08 9.32
C LEU A 348 -3.90 27.27 8.35
N ARG A 349 -3.83 27.02 7.03
CA ARG A 349 -3.92 28.06 5.99
C ARG A 349 -5.20 28.89 6.11
N LYS A 350 -6.33 28.25 6.46
CA LYS A 350 -7.63 28.92 6.72
C LYS A 350 -7.61 29.90 7.90
N SER A 351 -6.60 29.80 8.76
CA SER A 351 -6.41 30.67 9.94
C SER A 351 -5.24 31.65 9.78
N ASP A 352 -4.72 31.81 8.55
CA ASP A 352 -3.54 32.62 8.23
C ASP A 352 -2.27 32.16 8.98
N VAL A 353 -2.13 30.84 9.11
CA VAL A 353 -0.96 30.18 9.70
C VAL A 353 -0.34 29.27 8.65
N GLN A 354 0.96 29.43 8.41
CA GLN A 354 1.69 28.60 7.46
C GLN A 354 2.42 27.48 8.19
N LEU A 355 2.53 26.33 7.51
CA LEU A 355 3.20 25.14 8.03
C LEU A 355 4.36 24.75 7.12
N ALA A 356 5.55 24.55 7.66
CA ALA A 356 6.68 23.97 6.93
C ALA A 356 7.03 22.65 7.60
N ALA A 357 6.81 21.51 6.92
CA ALA A 357 6.84 20.19 7.55
C ALA A 357 7.77 19.20 6.85
N GLY A 358 8.61 18.51 7.62
CA GLY A 358 9.47 17.43 7.17
C GLY A 358 8.97 16.08 7.70
N VAL A 359 8.94 15.05 6.85
CA VAL A 359 8.65 13.66 7.25
C VAL A 359 9.85 12.77 6.96
N HIS A 360 10.25 11.99 7.97
CA HIS A 360 11.38 11.09 7.92
C HIS A 360 11.05 9.77 8.64
N ILE A 361 11.78 8.70 8.33
CA ILE A 361 11.67 7.42 9.00
C ILE A 361 13.02 7.08 9.62
N LYS A 362 12.99 6.67 10.89
CA LYS A 362 14.20 6.31 11.63
C LYS A 362 13.95 5.18 12.61
N GLU A 363 15.00 4.43 12.91
CA GLU A 363 15.07 3.58 14.10
C GLU A 363 15.09 4.41 15.38
N CYS A 364 14.21 4.08 16.32
CA CYS A 364 14.18 4.70 17.64
C CYS A 364 14.13 3.61 18.71
N SER A 365 14.70 3.89 19.88
CA SER A 365 14.57 2.96 20.99
C SER A 365 13.10 2.87 21.45
N LEU A 366 12.64 1.71 21.92
CA LEU A 366 11.25 1.50 22.35
C LEU A 366 10.86 2.39 23.55
N GLY A 367 11.83 2.77 24.39
CA GLY A 367 11.69 3.78 25.44
C GLY A 367 11.69 5.24 24.94
N ASP A 368 12.32 5.49 23.80
CA ASP A 368 12.47 6.81 23.15
C ASP A 368 11.23 7.19 22.33
N SER A 369 10.17 6.37 22.32
CA SER A 369 8.86 6.74 21.78
C SER A 369 8.20 7.93 22.50
N GLN A 370 8.85 8.48 23.53
CA GLN A 370 8.49 9.71 24.24
C GLN A 370 9.52 10.85 24.10
N SER A 371 10.69 10.59 23.51
CA SER A 371 11.79 11.57 23.38
C SER A 371 12.66 11.24 22.17
N ILE A 372 12.81 12.19 21.26
CA ILE A 372 13.72 12.06 20.13
C ILE A 372 15.14 12.40 20.62
N GLY A 373 16.12 11.52 20.37
CA GLY A 373 17.51 11.76 20.75
C GLY A 373 18.11 12.99 20.05
N GLU A 374 19.08 13.64 20.69
CA GLU A 374 19.71 14.90 20.23
C GLU A 374 20.15 14.86 18.75
N GLN A 375 20.76 13.75 18.33
CA GLN A 375 21.18 13.54 16.94
C GLN A 375 20.03 13.57 15.93
N THR A 376 18.88 13.02 16.33
CA THR A 376 17.67 13.02 15.48
C THR A 376 17.01 14.39 15.48
N GLU A 377 17.10 15.14 16.59
CA GLU A 377 16.59 16.51 16.66
C GLU A 377 17.40 17.44 15.75
N ASP A 378 18.74 17.40 15.82
CA ASP A 378 19.63 18.16 14.93
C ASP A 378 19.40 17.84 13.46
N PHE A 379 19.22 16.55 13.16
CA PHE A 379 18.94 16.07 11.83
C PHE A 379 17.62 16.61 11.28
N VAL A 380 16.55 16.48 12.06
CA VAL A 380 15.23 16.98 11.74
C VAL A 380 15.25 18.51 11.55
N ASP A 381 15.95 19.22 12.44
CA ASP A 381 16.11 20.68 12.34
C ASP A 381 16.89 21.08 11.08
N SER A 382 17.84 20.26 10.62
CA SER A 382 18.56 20.50 9.35
C SER A 382 17.63 20.40 8.13
N ILE A 383 16.67 19.47 8.15
CA ILE A 383 15.66 19.33 7.09
C ILE A 383 14.71 20.52 7.15
N ILE A 384 14.11 20.78 8.32
CA ILE A 384 13.11 21.84 8.49
C ILE A 384 13.63 23.22 8.10
N LYS A 385 14.92 23.51 8.31
CA LYS A 385 15.54 24.80 7.91
C LYS A 385 15.49 25.06 6.41
N GLN A 386 15.38 24.04 5.57
CA GLN A 386 15.34 24.20 4.11
C GLN A 386 13.91 24.35 3.56
N ILE A 387 12.91 23.99 4.37
CA ILE A 387 11.52 23.91 3.95
C ILE A 387 10.92 25.32 3.84
N GLN A 388 10.34 25.64 2.69
CA GLN A 388 9.61 26.88 2.49
C GLN A 388 8.27 26.85 3.25
N PRO A 389 7.68 28.02 3.58
CA PRO A 389 6.34 28.04 4.14
C PRO A 389 5.33 27.32 3.23
N ASN A 390 4.46 26.50 3.83
CA ASN A 390 3.48 25.62 3.15
C ASN A 390 4.08 24.50 2.29
N GLU A 391 5.37 24.21 2.45
CA GLU A 391 6.01 23.08 1.82
C GLU A 391 6.08 21.87 2.77
N ILE A 392 5.89 20.68 2.19
CA ILE A 392 6.07 19.41 2.88
C ILE A 392 7.18 18.66 2.17
N LEU A 393 8.28 18.40 2.87
CA LEU A 393 9.40 17.62 2.36
C LEU A 393 9.45 16.23 2.99
N ILE A 394 9.78 15.23 2.19
CA ILE A 394 9.96 13.85 2.64
C ILE A 394 11.31 13.30 2.21
N THR A 395 11.85 12.36 2.98
CA THR A 395 13.08 11.64 2.59
C THR A 395 12.79 10.52 1.58
N GLN A 396 13.83 10.05 0.89
CA GLN A 396 13.72 8.95 -0.08
C GLN A 396 13.06 7.69 0.47
N THR A 397 13.43 7.26 1.68
CA THR A 397 12.80 6.11 2.35
C THR A 397 11.29 6.29 2.57
N VAL A 398 10.85 7.51 2.89
CA VAL A 398 9.42 7.84 3.01
C VAL A 398 8.75 7.74 1.64
N LYS A 399 9.37 8.28 0.59
CA LYS A 399 8.86 8.17 -0.80
C LYS A 399 8.64 6.70 -1.18
N HIS A 400 9.61 5.82 -0.93
CA HIS A 400 9.53 4.40 -1.30
C HIS A 400 8.34 3.68 -0.64
N LEU A 401 7.97 4.08 0.57
CA LEU A 401 6.86 3.47 1.32
C LEU A 401 5.50 4.14 1.04
N LEU A 402 5.48 5.29 0.37
CA LEU A 402 4.27 6.00 -0.06
C LEU A 402 3.77 5.58 -1.45
N SER A 403 4.42 4.60 -2.09
CA SER A 403 3.97 4.03 -3.36
C SER A 403 2.49 3.64 -3.28
N GLY A 404 1.65 4.27 -4.10
CA GLY A 404 0.21 4.08 -4.12
C GLY A 404 -0.63 5.06 -3.29
N ALA A 405 -0.02 6.00 -2.55
CA ALA A 405 -0.74 6.98 -1.73
C ALA A 405 -1.52 8.06 -2.51
N GLY A 406 -1.50 8.02 -3.85
CA GLY A 406 -2.12 9.06 -4.69
C GLY A 406 -1.45 10.43 -4.60
N LEU A 407 -0.16 10.48 -4.25
CA LEU A 407 0.61 11.71 -4.03
C LEU A 407 1.57 11.99 -5.20
N THR A 408 1.74 13.27 -5.54
CA THR A 408 2.75 13.71 -6.50
C THR A 408 4.02 14.09 -5.74
N LEU A 409 5.14 13.45 -6.09
CA LEU A 409 6.42 13.61 -5.43
C LEU A 409 7.46 14.19 -6.40
N ASN A 410 7.93 15.40 -6.13
CA ASN A 410 8.91 16.08 -6.99
C ASN A 410 10.29 16.10 -6.33
N PRO A 411 11.38 15.79 -7.06
CA PRO A 411 12.73 15.91 -6.51
C PRO A 411 12.99 17.33 -5.98
N HIS A 412 13.56 17.41 -4.79
CA HIS A 412 14.02 18.65 -4.17
C HIS A 412 15.55 18.59 -4.01
N PRO A 413 16.28 19.73 -4.06
CA PRO A 413 17.69 19.76 -3.71
C PRO A 413 17.99 18.98 -2.42
N GLY A 414 18.93 18.05 -2.53
CA GLY A 414 19.30 17.19 -1.41
C GLY A 414 20.08 17.94 -0.33
N ILE A 415 20.13 17.35 0.86
CA ILE A 415 20.87 17.90 2.00
C ILE A 415 22.01 16.97 2.33
N TYR A 416 23.22 17.53 2.51
CA TYR A 416 24.30 16.78 3.12
C TYR A 416 24.14 16.82 4.63
N ALA A 417 23.84 15.68 5.23
CA ALA A 417 23.77 15.53 6.68
C ALA A 417 25.18 15.20 7.18
N SER A 418 25.94 16.23 7.57
CA SER A 418 27.33 16.11 8.02
C SER A 418 27.53 15.13 9.17
N PHE A 419 26.47 14.83 9.93
CA PHE A 419 26.51 13.87 11.02
C PHE A 419 26.46 12.41 10.54
N PHE A 420 25.78 12.13 9.43
CA PHE A 420 25.65 10.79 8.85
C PHE A 420 26.62 10.55 7.69
N ASP A 421 27.39 11.58 7.28
CA ASP A 421 28.23 11.57 6.07
C ASP A 421 27.46 11.11 4.83
N GLU A 422 26.18 11.46 4.79
CA GLU A 422 25.24 11.02 3.76
C GLU A 422 24.56 12.21 3.09
N SER A 423 24.45 12.12 1.77
CA SER A 423 23.61 13.00 0.97
C SER A 423 22.20 12.45 0.93
N LEU A 424 21.23 13.24 1.39
CA LEU A 424 19.84 12.85 1.43
C LEU A 424 19.08 13.42 0.26
N SER A 425 18.46 12.52 -0.50
CA SER A 425 17.47 12.88 -1.51
C SER A 425 16.17 13.27 -0.82
N LEU A 426 15.73 14.49 -1.08
CA LEU A 426 14.46 15.02 -0.61
C LEU A 426 13.45 15.12 -1.75
N TYR A 427 12.17 15.04 -1.39
CA TYR A 427 11.07 15.19 -2.33
C TYR A 427 10.01 16.11 -1.73
N SER A 428 9.51 17.06 -2.51
CA SER A 428 8.34 17.84 -2.13
C SER A 428 7.06 17.07 -2.45
N VAL A 429 6.11 17.14 -1.53
CA VAL A 429 4.81 16.48 -1.64
C VAL A 429 3.77 17.50 -2.09
N LYS A 430 3.01 17.15 -3.13
CA LYS A 430 1.79 17.85 -3.50
C LYS A 430 0.61 16.89 -3.53
N ASN A 431 -0.54 17.35 -3.05
CA ASN A 431 -1.79 16.66 -3.30
C ASN A 431 -2.14 16.77 -4.78
N TYR A 432 -2.75 15.71 -5.32
CA TYR A 432 -3.26 15.69 -6.70
C TYR A 432 -4.29 16.81 -7.00
N PHE A 433 -4.83 17.44 -5.94
CA PHE A 433 -5.94 18.38 -5.98
C PHE A 433 -5.56 19.80 -5.52
N ASP A 434 -4.28 20.10 -5.30
CA ASP A 434 -3.83 21.36 -4.69
C ASP A 434 -3.52 22.50 -5.70
N ASP A 435 -4.05 22.42 -6.92
CA ASP A 435 -3.99 23.54 -7.87
C ASP A 435 -5.07 24.58 -7.53
N ASP A 436 -4.87 25.24 -6.39
CA ASP A 436 -5.44 26.55 -6.08
C ASP A 436 -4.25 27.51 -5.83
N GLU A 437 -3.75 28.15 -6.90
CA GLU A 437 -3.35 29.57 -6.89
C GLU A 437 -3.04 30.11 -8.32
N ASP A 438 -3.67 31.25 -8.60
CA ASP A 438 -3.46 32.24 -9.66
C ASP A 438 -3.72 31.91 -11.15
N ILE A 439 -4.82 32.48 -11.64
CA ILE A 439 -5.12 32.76 -13.05
C ILE A 439 -4.00 33.63 -13.62
N VAL A 440 -2.93 33.00 -14.12
CA VAL A 440 -2.00 33.62 -15.06
C VAL A 440 -2.65 33.56 -16.45
N PRO A 441 -2.67 34.65 -17.24
CA PRO A 441 -3.36 34.66 -18.52
C PRO A 441 -2.81 33.55 -19.41
N ILE A 442 -3.70 32.71 -19.93
CA ILE A 442 -3.42 31.60 -20.84
C ILE A 442 -2.49 32.08 -21.96
N GLN A 443 -1.19 31.87 -21.77
CA GLN A 443 -0.27 31.72 -22.88
C GLN A 443 -0.40 30.27 -23.31
N LYS A 444 -0.84 30.08 -24.55
CA LYS A 444 -0.96 28.81 -25.26
C LYS A 444 0.27 27.91 -24.97
N SER A 445 0.18 27.07 -23.95
CA SER A 445 1.19 26.07 -23.67
C SER A 445 0.79 24.79 -24.39
N THR A 446 1.60 24.44 -25.37
CA THR A 446 1.65 23.12 -25.98
C THR A 446 1.62 22.03 -24.91
N TRP A 447 0.69 21.09 -25.09
CA TRP A 447 0.40 19.98 -24.19
C TRP A 447 1.65 19.09 -24.00
N PRO A 448 1.97 18.64 -22.77
CA PRO A 448 3.02 17.65 -22.55
C PRO A 448 2.64 16.35 -23.26
N GLN A 449 3.54 15.79 -24.06
CA GLN A 449 3.26 14.67 -24.96
C GLN A 449 3.18 13.29 -24.27
N ASN A 450 2.99 13.21 -22.94
CA ASN A 450 3.12 11.97 -22.16
C ASN A 450 2.09 11.72 -21.03
N SER A 451 0.93 12.41 -20.94
CA SER A 451 -0.17 12.00 -20.05
C SER A 451 -1.07 10.96 -20.73
N SER A 452 -1.53 9.94 -20.00
CA SER A 452 -2.37 8.90 -20.57
C SER A 452 -3.72 9.48 -21.02
N LEU A 453 -4.31 8.93 -22.09
CA LEU A 453 -5.61 9.40 -22.60
C LEU A 453 -6.69 9.40 -21.52
N LEU A 454 -6.68 8.39 -20.63
CA LEU A 454 -7.69 8.28 -19.58
C LEU A 454 -7.55 9.40 -18.54
N GLU A 455 -6.32 9.76 -18.16
CA GLU A 455 -6.08 10.89 -17.24
C GLU A 455 -6.62 12.19 -17.83
N ASN A 456 -6.33 12.47 -19.11
CA ASN A 456 -6.85 13.66 -19.78
C ASN A 456 -8.39 13.65 -19.85
N VAL A 457 -8.99 12.48 -20.04
CA VAL A 457 -10.46 12.33 -20.02
C VAL A 457 -11.03 12.57 -18.63
N LEU A 458 -10.45 11.96 -17.59
CA LEU A 458 -10.94 12.11 -16.21
C LEU A 458 -10.78 13.55 -15.72
N GLN A 459 -9.65 14.18 -16.04
CA GLN A 459 -9.41 15.58 -15.73
C GLN A 459 -10.44 16.50 -16.39
N SER A 460 -10.70 16.33 -17.70
CA SER A 460 -11.72 17.10 -18.42
C SER A 460 -13.13 16.92 -17.83
N ILE A 461 -13.47 15.72 -17.35
CA ILE A 461 -14.74 15.46 -16.67
C ILE A 461 -14.81 16.19 -15.32
N GLU A 462 -13.73 16.16 -14.54
CA GLU A 462 -13.68 16.74 -13.20
C GLU A 462 -13.73 18.28 -13.24
N GLU A 463 -13.04 18.90 -14.20
CA GLU A 463 -13.09 20.36 -14.46
C GLU A 463 -14.51 20.84 -14.83
N HIS A 464 -15.33 19.94 -15.39
CA HIS A 464 -16.70 20.22 -15.83
C HIS A 464 -17.77 19.48 -15.03
N LEU A 465 -17.44 19.05 -13.81
CA LEU A 465 -18.28 18.16 -13.02
C LEU A 465 -19.70 18.71 -12.80
N SER A 466 -19.82 19.99 -12.45
CA SER A 466 -21.10 20.66 -12.15
C SER A 466 -21.87 21.11 -13.40
N ASN A 467 -21.26 21.04 -14.59
CA ASN A 467 -21.85 21.51 -15.83
C ASN A 467 -22.78 20.46 -16.45
N GLU A 468 -24.10 20.63 -16.30
CA GLU A 468 -25.11 19.75 -16.92
C GLU A 468 -24.92 19.54 -18.43
N SER A 469 -24.46 20.57 -19.15
CA SER A 469 -24.30 20.53 -20.61
C SER A 469 -23.01 19.84 -21.09
N PHE A 470 -22.11 19.48 -20.17
CA PHE A 470 -20.88 18.79 -20.53
C PHE A 470 -21.15 17.35 -20.99
N GLY A 471 -20.57 16.97 -22.13
CA GLY A 471 -20.82 15.71 -22.80
C GLY A 471 -19.72 15.35 -23.80
N VAL A 472 -19.95 14.28 -24.56
CA VAL A 472 -18.96 13.68 -25.46
C VAL A 472 -18.39 14.68 -26.48
N ASP A 473 -19.20 15.60 -27.00
CA ASP A 473 -18.77 16.59 -27.98
C ASP A 473 -17.72 17.55 -27.41
N THR A 474 -17.92 18.02 -26.18
CA THR A 474 -16.96 18.90 -25.48
C THR A 474 -15.67 18.14 -25.18
N LEU A 475 -15.82 16.92 -24.64
CA LEU A 475 -14.70 16.03 -24.34
C LEU A 475 -13.85 15.71 -25.59
N CYS A 476 -14.48 15.48 -26.74
CA CYS A 476 -13.77 15.25 -28.01
C CYS A 476 -13.01 16.49 -28.49
N LYS A 477 -13.61 17.67 -28.35
CA LYS A 477 -12.98 18.95 -28.74
C LYS A 477 -11.76 19.26 -27.88
N GLU A 478 -11.87 19.07 -26.58
CA GLU A 478 -10.76 19.31 -25.64
C GLU A 478 -9.59 18.35 -25.87
N LEU A 479 -9.89 17.09 -26.14
CA LEU A 479 -8.87 16.07 -26.36
C LEU A 479 -8.32 16.01 -27.79
N GLY A 480 -8.90 16.76 -28.73
CA GLY A 480 -8.51 16.76 -30.13
C GLY A 480 -8.69 15.40 -30.83
N ILE A 481 -9.67 14.58 -30.40
CA ILE A 481 -9.94 13.26 -30.97
C ILE A 481 -11.38 13.11 -31.44
N SER A 482 -11.59 12.24 -32.42
CA SER A 482 -12.95 11.92 -32.88
C SER A 482 -13.72 11.09 -31.84
N GLU A 483 -15.05 11.25 -31.80
CA GLU A 483 -15.94 10.47 -30.92
C GLU A 483 -15.74 8.96 -31.09
N ARG A 484 -15.60 8.47 -32.32
CA ARG A 484 -15.35 7.05 -32.60
C ARG A 484 -14.03 6.57 -31.98
N GLN A 485 -12.99 7.39 -32.00
CA GLN A 485 -11.70 7.04 -31.38
C GLN A 485 -11.79 7.09 -29.86
N LEU A 486 -12.45 8.11 -29.29
CA LEU A 486 -12.70 8.22 -27.87
C LEU A 486 -13.50 7.03 -27.35
N GLN A 487 -14.60 6.67 -28.01
CA GLN A 487 -15.42 5.53 -27.65
C GLN A 487 -14.65 4.21 -27.72
N ARG A 488 -13.87 3.98 -28.78
CA ARG A 488 -13.05 2.77 -28.92
C ARG A 488 -11.99 2.69 -27.82
N LYS A 489 -11.27 3.78 -27.56
CA LYS A 489 -10.18 3.82 -26.58
C LYS A 489 -10.72 3.73 -25.14
N LEU A 490 -11.79 4.46 -24.80
CA LEU A 490 -12.41 4.36 -23.47
C LEU A 490 -13.05 3.00 -23.22
N LYS A 491 -13.71 2.41 -24.22
CA LYS A 491 -14.27 1.06 -24.06
C LYS A 491 -13.17 0.01 -23.86
N ALA A 492 -12.02 0.16 -24.52
CA ALA A 492 -10.88 -0.72 -24.31
C ALA A 492 -10.29 -0.58 -22.89
N ILE A 493 -10.18 0.65 -22.38
CA ILE A 493 -9.52 0.93 -21.09
C ILE A 493 -10.46 0.73 -19.89
N THR A 494 -11.72 1.17 -20.01
CA THR A 494 -12.66 1.29 -18.87
C THR A 494 -13.90 0.41 -19.00
N ASN A 495 -14.06 -0.28 -20.15
CA ASN A 495 -15.29 -0.98 -20.54
C ASN A 495 -16.58 -0.11 -20.49
N LYS A 496 -16.43 1.22 -20.42
CA LYS A 496 -17.51 2.20 -20.40
C LYS A 496 -17.48 3.03 -21.68
N SER A 497 -18.65 3.40 -22.19
CA SER A 497 -18.76 4.46 -23.19
C SER A 497 -18.42 5.83 -22.58
N PRO A 498 -18.08 6.86 -23.38
CA PRO A 498 -17.77 8.18 -22.85
C PRO A 498 -18.88 8.73 -21.93
N ASN A 499 -20.15 8.59 -22.34
CA ASN A 499 -21.30 9.00 -21.51
C ASN A 499 -21.44 8.20 -20.21
N GLN A 500 -21.12 6.91 -20.24
CA GLN A 500 -21.13 6.08 -19.03
C GLN A 500 -20.00 6.47 -18.08
N LEU A 501 -18.83 6.82 -18.61
CA LEU A 501 -17.70 7.28 -17.81
C LEU A 501 -17.98 8.64 -17.17
N ILE A 502 -18.50 9.62 -17.92
CA ILE A 502 -18.95 10.92 -17.39
C ILE A 502 -19.94 10.73 -16.24
N SER A 503 -20.97 9.91 -16.46
CA SER A 503 -21.98 9.63 -15.45
C SER A 503 -21.37 8.95 -14.22
N SER A 504 -20.47 8.00 -14.42
CA SER A 504 -19.79 7.27 -13.35
C SER A 504 -18.97 8.19 -12.46
N VAL A 505 -18.13 9.04 -13.04
CA VAL A 505 -17.29 10.00 -12.29
C VAL A 505 -18.18 10.94 -11.45
N ARG A 506 -19.24 11.49 -12.07
CA ARG A 506 -20.23 12.32 -11.36
C ARG A 506 -20.89 11.62 -10.19
N LEU A 507 -21.29 10.35 -10.36
CA LEU A 507 -21.90 9.56 -9.28
C LEU A 507 -20.92 9.24 -8.14
N HIS A 508 -19.65 8.97 -8.46
CA HIS A 508 -18.62 8.75 -7.47
C HIS A 508 -18.37 10.02 -6.65
N ARG A 509 -18.27 11.19 -7.29
CA ARG A 509 -18.16 12.46 -6.56
C ARG A 509 -19.40 12.74 -5.72
N ALA A 510 -20.59 12.48 -6.25
CA ALA A 510 -21.83 12.66 -5.51
C ALA A 510 -21.88 11.80 -4.24
N LYS A 511 -21.37 10.57 -4.30
CA LYS A 511 -21.27 9.67 -3.14
C LYS A 511 -20.40 10.28 -2.04
N GLU A 512 -19.27 10.88 -2.40
CA GLU A 512 -18.39 11.56 -1.44
C GLU A 512 -19.07 12.77 -0.79
N LEU A 513 -19.77 13.59 -1.58
CA LEU A 513 -20.50 14.75 -1.08
C LEU A 513 -21.63 14.35 -0.12
N ILE A 514 -22.34 13.25 -0.39
CA ILE A 514 -23.37 12.70 0.50
C ILE A 514 -22.75 12.25 1.83
N LEU A 515 -21.62 11.54 1.78
CA LEU A 515 -20.95 11.01 2.98
C LEU A 515 -20.36 12.11 3.88
N ASN A 516 -20.02 13.27 3.31
CA ASN A 516 -19.51 14.42 4.07
C ASN A 516 -20.62 15.25 4.76
N GLN A 517 -21.91 14.87 4.62
CA GLN A 517 -23.09 15.42 5.31
C GLN A 517 -23.29 16.96 5.23
N GLN A 518 -22.76 17.61 4.21
CA GLN A 518 -22.87 19.07 4.06
C GLN A 518 -24.04 19.55 3.19
N LEU A 519 -24.65 18.65 2.40
CA LEU A 519 -25.66 18.99 1.40
C LEU A 519 -26.75 17.92 1.33
N ASN A 520 -27.97 18.33 0.99
CA ASN A 520 -29.05 17.37 0.76
C ASN A 520 -28.92 16.67 -0.61
N ILE A 521 -29.55 15.51 -0.78
CA ILE A 521 -29.44 14.67 -1.99
C ILE A 521 -29.75 15.45 -3.28
N SER A 522 -30.69 16.41 -3.22
CA SER A 522 -31.05 17.21 -4.40
C SER A 522 -29.95 18.21 -4.77
N GLU A 523 -29.34 18.86 -3.77
CA GLU A 523 -28.20 19.76 -3.98
C GLU A 523 -26.99 19.01 -4.54
N VAL A 524 -26.70 17.83 -4.02
CA VAL A 524 -25.61 16.98 -4.52
C VAL A 524 -25.84 16.59 -5.98
N ALA A 525 -27.08 16.24 -6.35
CA ALA A 525 -27.41 15.91 -7.74
C ALA A 525 -27.07 17.07 -8.69
N PHE A 526 -27.46 18.30 -8.35
CA PHE A 526 -27.17 19.47 -9.18
C PHE A 526 -25.70 19.86 -9.19
N GLN A 527 -25.01 19.80 -8.05
CA GLN A 527 -23.58 20.11 -7.97
C GLN A 527 -22.70 19.13 -8.75
N THR A 528 -23.19 17.92 -8.99
CA THR A 528 -22.51 16.91 -9.81
C THR A 528 -23.06 16.84 -11.24
N GLY A 529 -23.76 17.89 -11.68
CA GLY A 529 -24.15 18.08 -13.08
C GLY A 529 -25.29 17.17 -13.55
N PHE A 530 -26.13 16.65 -12.64
CA PHE A 530 -27.36 15.95 -13.04
C PHE A 530 -28.52 16.93 -13.22
N SER A 531 -29.27 16.74 -14.30
CA SER A 531 -30.43 17.57 -14.66
C SER A 531 -31.63 17.42 -13.72
N SER A 532 -31.71 16.32 -12.97
CA SER A 532 -32.75 16.12 -11.96
C SER A 532 -32.33 15.14 -10.86
N PRO A 533 -32.77 15.36 -9.60
CA PRO A 533 -32.56 14.42 -8.48
C PRO A 533 -33.13 13.02 -8.72
N SER A 534 -34.21 12.90 -9.49
CA SER A 534 -34.84 11.61 -9.85
C SER A 534 -33.95 10.81 -10.80
N TYR A 535 -33.38 11.45 -11.82
CA TYR A 535 -32.44 10.80 -12.75
C TYR A 535 -31.13 10.43 -12.04
N PHE A 536 -30.64 11.33 -11.19
CA PHE A 536 -29.50 11.09 -10.30
C PHE A 536 -29.73 9.83 -9.45
N SER A 537 -30.82 9.77 -8.68
CA SER A 537 -31.09 8.65 -7.76
C SER A 537 -31.20 7.30 -8.47
N LYS A 538 -31.80 7.27 -9.66
CA LYS A 538 -31.88 6.05 -10.48
C LYS A 538 -30.50 5.62 -10.98
N SER A 539 -29.69 6.57 -11.41
CA SER A 539 -28.33 6.30 -11.91
C SER A 539 -27.40 5.87 -10.77
N PHE A 540 -27.52 6.50 -9.60
CA PHE A 540 -26.81 6.17 -8.38
C PHE A 540 -27.11 4.75 -7.90
N LYS A 541 -28.40 4.37 -7.86
CA LYS A 541 -28.80 3.00 -7.51
C LYS A 541 -28.29 1.97 -8.51
N LYS A 542 -28.22 2.33 -9.79
CA LYS A 542 -27.68 1.44 -10.82
C LYS A 542 -26.18 1.23 -10.67
N GLU A 543 -25.42 2.26 -10.32
CA GLU A 543 -23.95 2.18 -10.16
C GLU A 543 -23.55 1.51 -8.84
N PHE A 544 -24.21 1.85 -7.73
CA PHE A 544 -23.79 1.44 -6.39
C PHE A 544 -24.67 0.36 -5.74
N SER A 545 -25.73 -0.08 -6.41
CA SER A 545 -26.74 -1.01 -5.85
C SER A 545 -27.44 -0.51 -4.57
N LEU A 546 -27.27 0.77 -4.22
CA LEU A 546 -27.82 1.44 -3.03
C LEU A 546 -28.45 2.78 -3.45
N SER A 547 -29.51 3.21 -2.77
CA SER A 547 -30.08 4.54 -2.97
C SER A 547 -29.19 5.62 -2.34
N PRO A 548 -29.16 6.86 -2.86
CA PRO A 548 -28.45 7.97 -2.21
C PRO A 548 -28.85 8.17 -0.74
N THR A 549 -30.11 7.87 -0.41
CA THR A 549 -30.66 7.98 0.95
C THR A 549 -30.16 6.88 1.87
N ASP A 550 -29.84 5.70 1.32
CA ASP A 550 -29.31 4.58 2.10
C ASP A 550 -27.91 4.89 2.68
N LEU A 551 -27.23 5.91 2.14
CA LEU A 551 -25.93 6.39 2.61
C LEU A 551 -26.01 7.48 3.69
N LEU A 552 -27.21 7.97 4.01
CA LEU A 552 -27.44 8.96 5.07
C LEU A 552 -27.84 8.31 6.41
N GLN A 553 -28.02 6.98 6.43
CA GLN A 553 -28.30 6.17 7.62
C GLN A 553 -26.99 5.57 8.14
#